data_AF-A0A3N1CYP5-F1
#
_entry.id   AF-A0A3N1CYP5-F1
#
_cell.length_a   1.000
_cell.length_b   1.000
_cell.length_c   1.000
_cell.angle_alpha   90.00
_cell.angle_beta   90.00
_cell.angle_gamma   90.00
#
_symmetry.space_group_name_H-M   'P 1'
#
loop_
_entity.id
_entity.type
_entity.pdbx_description
1 polymer ?
#
loop_
_entity_poly.entity_id
_entity_poly.type
_entity_poly.pdbx_seq_one_letter_code
_entity_poly.pdbx_strand_id
1 'polypeptide(L)' 'MNREKDDRTMADRRAALGIPQEEDEPDFAEEHAPGPSFPPIAPADGRGGQAEGYELQTRV' A
#
# COMPACT_ATOMS: atom_id res chain seq x y z
N MET A 1 -3.99 13.79 -35.66
CA MET A 1 -3.53 12.47 -35.16
C MET A 1 -4.19 12.24 -33.82
N ASN A 2 -5.27 11.45 -33.79
CA ASN A 2 -5.88 11.03 -32.54
C ASN A 2 -4.95 10.00 -31.91
N ARG A 3 -4.39 10.32 -30.74
CA ARG A 3 -3.67 9.34 -29.93
C ARG A 3 -4.74 8.41 -29.36
N GLU A 4 -4.93 7.26 -30.02
CA GLU A 4 -5.80 6.19 -29.52
C GLU A 4 -5.41 5.92 -28.07
N LYS A 5 -6.38 6.09 -27.16
CA LYS A 5 -6.17 5.71 -25.76
C LYS A 5 -6.20 4.20 -25.75
N ASP A 6 -5.10 3.60 -25.33
CA ASP A 6 -5.04 2.16 -25.12
C ASP A 6 -5.94 1.84 -23.93
N ASP A 7 -7.14 1.34 -24.23
CA ASP A 7 -8.18 1.03 -23.25
C ASP A 7 -7.85 -0.22 -22.42
N ARG A 8 -6.75 -0.90 -22.72
CA ARG A 8 -6.29 -2.07 -21.97
C ARG A 8 -5.88 -1.69 -20.55
N THR A 9 -6.20 -2.57 -19.61
CA THR A 9 -5.75 -2.42 -18.22
C THR A 9 -4.22 -2.39 -18.15
N MET A 10 -3.65 -1.85 -17.07
CA MET A 10 -2.19 -1.87 -16.89
C MET A 10 -1.64 -3.30 -16.87
N ALA A 11 -2.39 -4.25 -16.31
CA ALA A 11 -2.01 -5.66 -16.28
C ALA A 11 -1.93 -6.25 -17.70
N ASP A 12 -2.94 -5.99 -18.55
CA ASP A 12 -2.97 -6.49 -19.93
C ASP A 12 -1.86 -5.88 -20.80
N ARG A 13 -1.53 -4.60 -20.58
CA ARG A 13 -0.42 -3.93 -21.27
C ARG A 13 0.93 -4.51 -20.87
N ARG A 14 1.12 -4.89 -19.61
CA ARG A 14 2.33 -5.56 -19.12
C ARG A 14 2.46 -6.97 -19.69
N ALA A 15 1.37 -7.74 -19.66
CA ALA A 15 1.32 -9.09 -20.24
C ALA A 15 1.65 -9.08 -21.74
N ALA A 16 1.12 -8.11 -22.49
CA ALA A 16 1.41 -7.96 -23.92
C ALA A 16 2.89 -7.64 -24.23
N LEU A 17 3.61 -7.07 -23.26
CA LEU A 17 5.05 -6.79 -23.36
C LEU A 17 5.91 -7.94 -22.83
N GLY A 18 5.30 -9.05 -22.39
CA GLY A 18 6.01 -10.16 -21.77
C GLY A 18 6.67 -9.78 -20.44
N ILE A 19 6.21 -8.70 -19.80
CA ILE A 19 6.69 -8.29 -18.49
C ILE A 19 6.10 -9.29 -17.48
N PRO A 20 6.94 -10.01 -16.71
CA PRO A 20 6.45 -10.89 -15.66
C PRO A 20 5.51 -10.11 -14.73
N GLN A 21 4.41 -10.74 -14.31
CA GLN A 21 3.69 -10.22 -13.16
C GLN A 21 4.64 -10.33 -11.96
N GLU A 22 4.57 -9.40 -11.02
CA GLU A 22 5.29 -9.57 -9.76
C GLU A 22 4.56 -10.68 -9.00
N GLU A 23 5.02 -11.91 -9.20
CA GLU A 23 4.40 -13.13 -8.63
C GLU A 23 4.64 -13.21 -7.12
N ASP A 24 5.64 -12.48 -6.63
CA ASP A 24 6.03 -12.40 -5.23
C ASP A 24 6.63 -11.00 -4.96
N GLU A 25 5.79 -9.94 -4.95
CA GLU A 25 6.21 -8.72 -4.26
C GLU A 25 6.59 -9.12 -2.83
N PRO A 26 7.79 -8.75 -2.33
CA PRO A 26 8.16 -9.05 -0.96
C PRO A 26 7.06 -8.51 -0.04
N ASP A 27 6.67 -9.28 0.97
CA ASP A 27 5.62 -8.86 1.90
C ASP A 27 6.06 -7.56 2.58
N PHE A 28 5.58 -6.44 2.06
CA PHE A 28 5.90 -5.11 2.56
C PHE A 28 5.45 -4.92 4.01
N ALA A 29 4.52 -5.77 4.49
CA ALA A 29 4.14 -5.77 5.89
C ALA A 29 5.30 -6.20 6.80
N GLU A 30 6.20 -7.06 6.33
CA GLU A 30 7.39 -7.48 7.09
C GLU A 30 8.43 -6.36 7.19
N GLU A 31 8.57 -5.51 6.16
CA GLU A 31 9.50 -4.37 6.18
C GLU A 31 9.16 -3.35 7.28
N HIS A 32 7.87 -3.21 7.59
CA HIS A 32 7.39 -2.35 8.66
C HIS A 32 7.07 -3.08 9.96
N ALA A 33 7.36 -4.38 10.04
CA ALA A 33 7.18 -5.13 11.27
C ALA A 33 8.13 -4.58 12.36
N PRO A 34 7.65 -4.35 13.60
CA PRO A 34 8.51 -3.97 14.70
C PRO A 34 9.55 -5.07 14.96
N GLY A 35 10.81 -4.76 14.71
CA GLY A 35 11.98 -5.57 15.10
C GLY A 35 12.34 -5.45 16.59
N PRO A 36 13.37 -6.17 17.05
CA PRO A 36 13.73 -6.29 18.47
C PRO A 36 14.20 -4.96 19.12
N SER A 37 14.60 -3.98 18.32
CA SER A 37 14.99 -2.64 18.78
C SER A 37 13.85 -1.63 18.74
N PHE A 38 12.67 -2.00 18.25
CA PHE A 38 11.55 -1.08 18.16
C PHE A 38 10.96 -0.84 19.55
N PRO A 39 10.57 0.41 19.87
CA PRO A 39 9.86 0.68 21.11
C PRO A 39 8.55 -0.12 21.13
N PRO A 40 8.05 -0.51 22.32
CA PRO A 40 6.78 -1.20 22.43
C PRO A 40 5.67 -0.35 21.80
N ILE A 41 4.80 -0.99 21.04
CA ILE A 41 3.58 -0.35 20.54
C ILE A 41 2.78 0.12 21.75
N ALA A 42 2.34 1.39 21.72
CA ALA A 42 1.52 1.94 22.79
C ALA A 42 0.25 1.07 22.96
N PRO A 43 -0.18 0.80 24.20
CA PRO A 43 -1.40 0.03 24.40
C PRO A 43 -2.59 0.77 23.79
N ALA A 44 -3.63 0.03 23.37
CA ALA A 44 -4.77 0.58 22.63
C ALA A 44 -5.55 1.68 23.40
N ASP A 45 -5.44 1.66 24.73
CA ASP A 45 -5.99 2.62 25.69
C ASP A 45 -4.95 3.63 26.23
N GLY A 46 -3.69 3.53 25.78
CA GLY A 46 -2.63 4.47 26.09
C GLY A 46 -2.76 5.76 25.29
N ARG A 47 -2.26 6.87 25.84
CA ARG A 47 -2.15 8.14 25.10
C ARG A 47 -1.31 7.92 23.84
N GLY A 48 -1.95 7.97 22.66
CA GLY A 48 -1.34 7.71 21.36
C GLY A 48 -1.75 6.40 20.67
N GLY A 49 -2.54 5.53 21.32
CA GLY A 49 -3.05 4.27 20.75
C GLY A 49 -4.26 4.44 19.82
N GLN A 50 -4.90 5.60 19.87
CA GLN A 50 -5.82 6.08 18.86
C GLN A 50 -5.24 7.40 18.36
N ALA A 51 -5.21 7.60 17.05
CA ALA A 51 -5.02 8.94 16.50
C ALA A 51 -6.28 9.77 16.82
N GLU A 52 -6.54 10.04 18.11
CA GLU A 52 -7.54 11.01 18.54
C GLU A 52 -7.18 12.33 17.84
N GLY A 53 -7.99 12.69 16.84
CA GLY A 53 -7.76 13.87 16.01
C GLY A 53 -7.48 13.62 14.52
N TYR A 54 -7.32 12.37 14.05
CA TYR A 54 -7.30 12.08 12.61
C TYR A 54 -8.70 11.65 12.14
N GLU A 55 -9.54 12.63 11.82
CA GLU A 55 -10.72 12.37 11.00
C GLU A 55 -10.30 12.21 9.54
N LEU A 56 -10.79 11.15 8.87
CA LEU A 56 -10.59 11.00 7.44
C LEU A 56 -11.18 12.23 6.74
N GLN A 57 -10.33 12.96 6.02
CA GLN A 57 -10.73 14.16 5.25
C GLN A 57 -11.83 13.89 4.20
N THR A 58 -12.10 12.62 3.91
CA THR A 58 -13.09 12.15 2.94
C THR A 58 -14.38 11.62 3.57
N ARG A 59 -14.55 11.70 4.90
CA ARG A 59 -15.83 11.38 5.54
C ARG A 59 -16.82 12.50 5.19
N VAL A 60 -17.85 12.14 4.41
CA VAL A 60 -19.01 12.98 4.06
C VAL A 60 -20.17 12.65 5.00
#